data_AF-A0A5K7ZMT5-F1
#
_entry.id   AF-A0A5K7ZMT5-F1
#
_cell.length_a   1.000
_cell.length_b   1.000
_cell.length_c   1.000
_cell.angle_alpha   90.00
_cell.angle_beta   90.00
_cell.angle_gamma   90.00
#
_symmetry.space_group_name_H-M   'P 1'
#
loop_
_entity.id
_entity.type
_entity.pdbx_description
1 polymer ?
#
loop_
_entity_poly.entity_id
_entity_poly.type
_entity_poly.pdbx_seq_one_letter_code
_entity_poly.pdbx_strand_id
1 'polypeptide(L)' 'MRWGWVHLQAALEYAMIVSERAKKGRPISVEDAQIAAIAKTANLILATRNIKDFDNINGLELINPFASGKTQLS' A
#
# COMPACT_ATOMS: atom_id res chain seq x y z
N MET A 1 1.27 20.21 -12.96
CA MET A 1 0.30 19.10 -12.85
C MET A 1 0.91 17.83 -13.43
N ARG A 2 1.00 16.74 -12.65
CA ARG A 2 1.74 15.50 -12.99
C ARG A 2 0.80 14.27 -12.90
N TRP A 3 -0.32 14.29 -13.62
CA TRP A 3 -1.30 13.19 -13.55
C TRP A 3 -0.98 12.02 -14.51
N GLY A 4 -0.20 12.23 -15.58
CA GLY A 4 0.12 11.18 -16.56
C GLY A 4 1.18 10.16 -16.13
N TRP A 5 2.02 10.47 -15.13
CA TRP A 5 3.18 9.64 -14.76
C TRP A 5 2.90 8.69 -13.59
N VAL A 6 1.76 8.84 -12.92
CA VAL A 6 1.41 8.05 -11.74
C VAL A 6 1.07 6.60 -12.14
N HIS A 7 0.43 6.40 -13.29
CA HIS A 7 -0.03 5.07 -13.73
C HIS A 7 1.12 4.10 -14.04
N LEU A 8 2.18 4.57 -14.72
CA LEU A 8 3.35 3.72 -15.00
C LEU A 8 4.13 3.39 -13.72
N GLN A 9 4.29 4.37 -12.83
CA GLN A 9 4.96 4.16 -11.55
C GLN A 9 4.17 3.17 -10.67
N ALA A 10 2.84 3.26 -10.65
CA ALA A 10 2.00 2.32 -9.90
C ALA A 10 2.13 0.88 -10.43
N ALA A 11 2.27 0.68 -11.75
CA ALA A 11 2.49 -0.64 -12.32
C ALA A 11 3.84 -1.25 -11.90
N LEU A 12 4.91 -0.44 -11.88
CA LEU A 12 6.23 -0.87 -11.39
C LEU A 12 6.19 -1.19 -9.89
N GLU A 13 5.54 -0.34 -9.11
CA GLU A 13 5.40 -0.52 -7.67
C GLU A 13 4.59 -1.76 -7.32
N TYR A 14 3.52 -2.06 -8.08
CA TYR A 14 2.75 -3.30 -7.96
C TYR A 14 3.67 -4.53 -8.10
N ALA A 15 4.49 -4.57 -9.15
CA ALA A 15 5.38 -5.70 -9.41
C ALA A 15 6.41 -5.88 -8.27
N MET A 16 6.93 -4.78 -7.74
CA MET A 16 7.84 -4.79 -6.59
C MET A 16 7.16 -5.35 -5.34
N ILE A 17 5.98 -4.84 -4.98
CA ILE A 17 5.20 -5.30 -3.81
C ILE A 17 4.93 -6.80 -3.90
N VAL A 18 4.41 -7.28 -5.04
CA VAL A 18 4.10 -8.70 -5.22
C VAL A 18 5.37 -9.56 -5.12
N SER A 19 6.46 -9.15 -5.77
CA SER A 19 7.74 -9.87 -5.73
C SER A 19 8.30 -9.97 -4.31
N GLU A 20 8.32 -8.87 -3.56
CA GLU A 20 8.83 -8.84 -2.19
C GLU A 20 7.96 -9.67 -1.24
N ARG A 21 6.64 -9.56 -1.37
CA ARG A 21 5.68 -10.34 -0.58
C ARG A 21 5.81 -11.84 -0.84
N ALA A 22 5.95 -12.24 -2.10
CA ALA A 22 6.20 -13.63 -2.46
C ALA A 22 7.52 -14.15 -1.88
N LYS A 23 8.62 -13.39 -1.99
CA LYS A 23 9.93 -13.75 -1.42
C LYS A 23 9.89 -13.93 0.10
N LYS A 24 9.06 -13.14 0.80
CA LYS A 24 8.86 -13.23 2.25
C LYS A 24 7.87 -14.32 2.69
N GLY A 25 7.34 -15.12 1.75
CA GLY A 25 6.36 -16.17 2.05
C GLY A 25 4.99 -15.63 2.51
N ARG A 26 4.69 -14.37 2.20
CA ARG A 26 3.45 -13.68 2.62
C ARG A 26 2.77 -13.04 1.41
N PRO A 27 2.23 -13.83 0.47
CA PRO A 27 1.59 -13.31 -0.73
C PRO A 27 0.47 -12.32 -0.39
N ILE A 28 0.20 -11.42 -1.32
CA ILE A 28 -0.84 -10.39 -1.23
C ILE A 28 -1.81 -10.60 -2.40
N SER A 29 -3.08 -10.25 -2.21
CA SER A 29 -4.07 -10.31 -3.30
C SER A 29 -3.70 -9.32 -4.41
N VAL A 30 -4.21 -9.56 -5.62
CA VAL A 30 -3.96 -8.67 -6.77
C VAL A 30 -4.56 -7.29 -6.49
N GLU A 31 -5.76 -7.26 -5.93
CA GLU A 31 -6.52 -6.06 -5.60
C GLU A 31 -5.80 -5.23 -4.53
N ASP A 32 -5.36 -5.87 -3.43
CA ASP A 32 -4.63 -5.17 -2.36
C ASP A 32 -3.27 -4.65 -2.86
N ALA A 33 -2.58 -5.41 -3.70
CA ALA A 33 -1.32 -4.94 -4.30
C ALA A 33 -1.53 -3.73 -5.22
N GLN A 34 -2.63 -3.69 -5.99
CA GLN A 34 -2.96 -2.52 -6.82
C GLN A 34 -3.28 -1.29 -5.95
N ILE A 35 -4.09 -1.46 -4.90
CA ILE A 35 -4.41 -0.40 -3.95
C ILE A 35 -3.13 0.14 -3.29
N ALA A 36 -2.27 -0.76 -2.79
CA ALA A 36 -1.01 -0.41 -2.16
C ALA A 36 -0.08 0.36 -3.11
N ALA A 37 0.04 -0.09 -4.36
CA ALA A 37 0.89 0.54 -5.36
C ALA A 37 0.44 1.96 -5.72
N ILE A 38 -0.88 2.16 -5.89
CA ILE A 38 -1.44 3.49 -6.17
C ILE A 38 -1.24 4.41 -4.97
N ALA A 39 -1.57 3.95 -3.76
CA ALA A 39 -1.42 4.76 -2.55
C ALA A 39 0.03 5.18 -2.32
N LYS A 40 0.97 4.23 -2.43
CA LYS A 40 2.40 4.49 -2.27
C LYS A 40 2.95 5.46 -3.33
N THR A 41 2.62 5.26 -4.61
CA THR A 41 3.15 6.13 -5.68
C THR A 41 2.55 7.53 -5.68
N ALA A 42 1.34 7.69 -5.13
CA ALA A 42 0.70 8.98 -4.94
C ALA A 42 1.05 9.64 -3.59
N ASN A 43 1.89 9.02 -2.74
CA ASN A 43 2.19 9.46 -1.37
C ASN A 43 0.92 9.70 -0.54
N LEU A 44 -0.01 8.75 -0.58
CA LEU A 44 -1.27 8.78 0.15
C LEU A 44 -1.22 7.84 1.36
N ILE A 45 -1.94 8.22 2.42
CA ILE A 45 -2.22 7.35 3.57
C ILE A 45 -3.37 6.42 3.20
N LEU A 46 -3.15 5.10 3.29
CA LEU A 46 -4.19 4.11 3.04
C LEU A 46 -5.02 3.86 4.31
N ALA A 47 -6.28 4.29 4.26
CA ALA A 47 -7.25 4.02 5.30
C ALA A 47 -7.85 2.61 5.13
N THR A 48 -7.55 1.69 6.05
CA THR A 48 -8.06 0.31 5.97
C THR A 48 -8.26 -0.31 7.36
N ARG A 49 -9.29 -1.16 7.47
CA ARG A 49 -9.45 -2.05 8.63
C ARG A 49 -8.52 -3.27 8.57
N ASN A 50 -7.99 -3.58 7.39
CA ASN A 50 -7.20 -4.78 7.13
C ASN A 50 -5.69 -4.49 7.19
N ILE A 51 -5.24 -3.86 8.29
CA ILE A 51 -3.86 -3.38 8.43
C ILE A 51 -2.84 -4.50 8.19
N LYS A 52 -3.14 -5.72 8.62
CA LYS A 52 -2.23 -6.87 8.48
C LYS A 52 -1.86 -7.14 7.04
N ASP A 53 -2.79 -7.00 6.09
CA ASP A 53 -2.54 -7.35 4.69
C ASP A 53 -1.77 -6.28 3.93
N PHE A 54 -1.61 -5.09 4.51
CA PHE A 54 -0.77 -4.01 3.98
C PHE A 54 0.50 -3.79 4.80
N ASP A 55 0.61 -4.44 5.95
CA ASP A 55 1.76 -4.36 6.83
C ASP A 55 3.05 -4.84 6.13
N ASN A 56 4.18 -4.26 6.52
CA ASN A 56 5.51 -4.48 5.95
C ASN A 56 5.66 -4.14 4.45
N ILE A 57 4.78 -3.31 3.89
CA ILE A 57 5.00 -2.66 2.59
C ILE A 57 5.75 -1.36 2.84
N ASN A 58 7.04 -1.33 2.48
CA ASN A 58 7.89 -0.17 2.74
C ASN A 58 7.39 1.08 2.00
N GLY A 59 7.27 2.21 2.70
CA GLY A 59 6.81 3.48 2.14
C GLY A 59 5.30 3.58 1.93
N LEU A 60 4.51 2.66 2.51
CA LEU A 60 3.05 2.76 2.54
C LEU A 60 2.59 3.12 3.96
N GLU A 61 2.02 4.31 4.11
CA GLU A 61 1.44 4.75 5.38
C GLU A 61 0.02 4.19 5.54
N LEU A 62 -0.31 3.69 6.75
CA LEU A 62 -1.58 3.05 7.04
C LEU A 62 -2.29 3.75 8.19
N ILE A 63 -3.60 3.94 8.06
CA ILE A 63 -4.48 4.34 9.16
C ILE A 63 -5.65 3.36 9.27
N ASN A 64 -5.99 2.95 10.49
CA ASN A 64 -7.23 2.22 10.74
C ASN A 64 -8.29 3.18 11.34
N PRO A 65 -9.19 3.76 10.53
CA PRO A 65 -10.19 4.71 11.04
C PRO A 65 -11.23 4.06 11.96
N PHE A 66 -11.28 2.73 12.01
CA PHE A 66 -12.17 1.96 12.88
C PHE A 66 -11.51 1.56 14.20
N ALA A 67 -10.19 1.77 14.34
CA ALA A 67 -9.55 1.65 15.64
C ALA A 67 -10.02 2.82 16.51
N SER A 68 -10.72 2.53 17.59
CA SER A 68 -11.34 3.50 18.48
C SER A 68 -10.32 4.55 18.96
N GLY A 69 -10.37 5.75 18.36
CA GLY A 69 -9.87 7.01 18.94
C GLY A 69 -8.38 7.12 19.24
N LYS A 70 -7.48 6.40 18.55
CA LYS A 70 -6.04 6.66 18.63
C LYS A 70 -5.46 6.86 17.24
N THR A 71 -5.33 8.14 16.88
CA THR A 71 -4.48 8.61 15.79
C THR A 71 -3.09 8.00 16.00
N GLN A 72 -2.75 6.99 15.21
CA GLN A 72 -1.42 6.40 15.22
C GLN A 72 -0.65 7.01 14.05
N LEU A 73 -0.11 8.20 14.31
CA LEU A 73 0.94 8.81 13.49
C LEU A 73 2.27 8.28 14.04
N SER A 74 3.06 7.65 13.19
CA SER A 74 4.48 7.37 13.41
C SER A 74 5.21 7.60 12.11
#